data_AF-A0A141RMY9-F1
#
_entry.id   AF-A0A141RMY9-F1
#
_cell.length_a   1.000
_cell.length_b   1.000
_cell.length_c   1.000
_cell.angle_alpha   90.00
_cell.angle_beta   90.00
_cell.angle_gamma   90.00
#
_symmetry.space_group_name_H-M   'P 1'
#
loop_
_entity.id
_entity.type
_entity.pdbx_description
1 polymer ?
#
loop_
_entity_poly.entity_id
_entity_poly.type
_entity_poly.pdbx_seq_one_letter_code
_entity_poly.pdbx_strand_id
1 'polypeptide(L)'
;KFKHPATRTFQAVRIWVNSELEEIEQALKSSLHVLAPGGRLSIISFHSLEDRIVKRFMRENSRGPQVPAGLPMTEEQLKKLGGRQLRALGKLMPGEEEVAENPRARSSVLRIAERTNA
;
A
#
# COMPACT_ATOMS: atom_id res chain seq x y z
N LYS A 1 -10.64 -14.01 23.86
CA LYS A 1 -11.47 -13.40 22.78
C LYS A 1 -11.89 -14.49 21.80
N PHE A 2 -13.09 -15.04 21.97
CA PHE A 2 -13.64 -16.07 21.09
C PHE A 2 -14.06 -15.42 19.76
N LYS A 3 -13.24 -15.58 18.73
CA LYS A 3 -13.65 -15.35 17.34
C LYS A 3 -14.37 -16.60 16.87
N HIS A 4 -15.50 -16.44 16.18
CA HIS A 4 -16.20 -17.59 15.62
C HIS A 4 -15.24 -18.40 14.73
N PRO A 5 -15.15 -19.73 14.87
CA PRO A 5 -14.13 -20.55 14.19
C PRO A 5 -14.20 -20.38 12.66
N ALA A 6 -15.40 -20.21 12.11
CA ALA A 6 -15.59 -20.04 10.66
C ALA A 6 -15.16 -18.67 10.10
N THR A 7 -14.86 -17.67 10.94
CA THR A 7 -14.58 -16.28 10.47
C THR A 7 -13.45 -16.25 9.43
N ARG A 8 -12.38 -17.01 9.66
CA ARG A 8 -11.23 -17.06 8.74
C ARG A 8 -11.55 -17.83 7.46
N THR A 9 -12.36 -18.88 7.55
CA THR A 9 -12.81 -19.64 6.38
C THR A 9 -13.69 -18.78 5.47
N PHE A 10 -14.66 -18.07 6.03
CA PHE A 10 -15.51 -17.16 5.27
C PHE A 10 -14.70 -16.01 4.67
N GLN A 11 -13.72 -15.48 5.40
CA GLN A 11 -12.79 -14.49 4.85
C GLN A 11 -12.02 -15.05 3.64
N ALA A 12 -11.48 -16.27 3.74
CA ALA A 12 -10.73 -16.89 2.66
C ALA A 12 -11.60 -17.13 1.42
N VAL A 13 -12.83 -17.64 1.61
CA VAL A 13 -13.79 -17.84 0.52
C VAL A 13 -14.15 -16.50 -0.14
N ARG A 14 -14.42 -15.46 0.66
CA ARG A 14 -14.75 -14.12 0.15
C ARG A 14 -13.61 -13.55 -0.70
N ILE A 15 -12.39 -13.61 -0.18
CA ILE A 15 -11.18 -13.16 -0.89
C ILE A 15 -11.03 -13.89 -2.22
N TRP A 16 -11.19 -15.21 -2.21
CA TRP A 16 -11.04 -16.04 -3.40
C TRP A 16 -12.11 -15.76 -4.46
N VAL A 17 -13.38 -15.76 -4.06
CA VAL A 17 -14.53 -15.59 -4.97
C VAL A 17 -14.49 -14.22 -5.67
N ASN A 18 -14.01 -13.18 -5.00
CA ASN A 18 -13.96 -11.83 -5.55
C ASN A 18 -12.56 -11.43 -6.06
N SER A 19 -11.59 -12.34 -6.05
CA SER A 19 -10.19 -12.06 -6.44
C SER A 19 -9.64 -10.79 -5.77
N GLU A 20 -9.95 -10.59 -4.48
CA GLU A 20 -9.76 -9.30 -3.80
C GLU A 20 -8.30 -8.83 -3.82
N LEU A 21 -7.35 -9.77 -3.67
CA LEU A 21 -5.93 -9.41 -3.58
C LEU A 21 -5.36 -9.06 -4.96
N GLU A 22 -5.77 -9.80 -6.00
CA GLU A 22 -5.37 -9.58 -7.38
C GLU A 22 -5.89 -8.22 -7.88
N GLU A 23 -7.14 -7.88 -7.58
CA GLU A 23 -7.74 -6.59 -7.92
C GLU A 23 -6.99 -5.43 -7.28
N ILE A 24 -6.63 -5.56 -5.99
CA ILE A 24 -5.83 -4.54 -5.30
C ILE A 24 -4.47 -4.35 -5.98
N GLU A 25 -3.77 -5.43 -6.33
CA GLU A 25 -2.48 -5.33 -7.01
C GLU A 25 -2.58 -4.63 -8.37
N GLN A 26 -3.61 -4.97 -9.16
CA GLN A 26 -3.84 -4.36 -10.47
C GLN A 26 -4.19 -2.89 -10.35
N ALA A 27 -5.11 -2.53 -9.45
CA ALA A 27 -5.49 -1.13 -9.21
C ALA A 27 -4.30 -0.29 -8.74
N LEU A 28 -3.47 -0.82 -7.84
CA LEU A 28 -2.26 -0.15 -7.38
C LEU A 28 -1.27 0.08 -8.53
N LYS A 29 -0.99 -0.93 -9.36
CA LYS A 29 -0.11 -0.77 -10.53
C LYS A 29 -0.64 0.28 -11.50
N SER A 30 -1.93 0.22 -11.84
CA SER A 30 -2.59 1.18 -12.73
C SER A 30 -2.55 2.60 -12.17
N SER A 31 -2.62 2.76 -10.85
CA SER A 31 -2.61 4.08 -10.20
C SER A 31 -1.36 4.91 -10.54
N LEU A 32 -0.21 4.27 -10.75
CA LEU A 32 1.05 4.97 -11.07
C LEU A 32 1.01 5.66 -12.42
N HIS A 33 0.22 5.13 -13.35
CA HIS A 33 0.10 5.61 -14.72
C HIS A 33 -0.93 6.74 -14.86
N VAL A 34 -1.92 6.79 -13.97
CA VAL A 34 -3.02 7.77 -14.05
C VAL A 34 -2.87 8.95 -13.10
N LEU A 35 -2.07 8.81 -12.03
CA LEU A 35 -1.83 9.91 -11.09
C LEU A 35 -0.96 11.00 -11.74
N ALA A 36 -1.49 12.22 -11.74
CA ALA A 36 -0.71 13.41 -12.06
C ALA A 36 0.42 13.64 -11.03
N PRO A 37 1.49 14.37 -11.37
CA PRO A 37 2.51 14.77 -10.40
C PRO A 37 1.89 15.51 -9.21
N GLY A 38 2.27 15.15 -7.99
CA GLY A 38 1.66 15.63 -6.75
C GLY A 38 0.33 14.96 -6.37
N GLY A 39 -0.21 14.09 -7.24
CA GLY A 39 -1.45 13.35 -7.00
C GLY A 39 -1.35 12.41 -5.79
N ARG A 40 -2.46 12.23 -5.05
CA ARG A 40 -2.50 11.44 -3.82
C ARG A 40 -3.12 10.06 -4.04
N LEU A 41 -2.48 9.05 -3.46
CA LEU A 41 -2.99 7.70 -3.33
C LEU A 41 -3.34 7.46 -1.86
N SER A 42 -4.62 7.28 -1.54
CA SER A 42 -5.13 7.09 -0.18
C SER A 42 -5.92 5.77 -0.14
N ILE A 43 -5.42 4.77 0.58
CA ILE A 43 -6.03 3.43 0.64
C ILE A 43 -6.31 3.05 2.08
N ILE A 44 -7.53 2.59 2.33
CA ILE A 44 -7.95 1.98 3.59
C ILE A 44 -8.05 0.46 3.36
N SER A 45 -7.23 -0.31 4.09
CA SER A 45 -7.31 -1.76 4.14
C SER A 45 -8.02 -2.20 5.42
N PHE A 46 -8.83 -3.26 5.38
CA PHE A 46 -9.60 -3.75 6.53
C PHE A 46 -9.00 -5.00 7.17
N HIS A 47 -8.04 -5.64 6.51
CA HIS A 47 -7.29 -6.75 7.10
C HIS A 47 -5.83 -6.80 6.65
N SER A 48 -5.06 -7.65 7.34
CA SER A 48 -3.60 -7.70 7.23
C SER A 48 -3.07 -8.15 5.87
N LEU A 49 -3.82 -8.96 5.10
CA LEU A 49 -3.40 -9.37 3.74
C LEU A 49 -3.38 -8.17 2.79
N GLU A 50 -4.45 -7.38 2.73
CA GLU A 50 -4.55 -6.15 1.94
C GLU A 50 -3.48 -5.14 2.36
N ASP A 51 -3.36 -4.84 3.67
CA ASP A 51 -2.38 -3.86 4.18
C ASP A 51 -0.95 -4.25 3.80
N ARG A 52 -0.66 -5.55 3.77
CA ARG A 52 0.66 -6.04 3.35
C ARG A 52 0.95 -5.72 1.89
N ILE A 53 -0.03 -5.90 1.00
CA ILE A 53 0.10 -5.58 -0.43
C ILE A 53 0.34 -4.08 -0.59
N VAL A 54 -0.53 -3.25 0.01
CA VAL A 54 -0.42 -1.77 -0.08
C VAL A 54 0.92 -1.29 0.49
N LYS A 55 1.32 -1.79 1.66
CA LYS A 55 2.61 -1.46 2.30
C LYS A 55 3.79 -1.81 1.40
N ARG A 56 3.79 -3.02 0.82
CA ARG A 56 4.86 -3.51 -0.04
C ARG A 56 4.96 -2.63 -1.29
N PHE A 57 3.83 -2.42 -1.95
CA PHE A 57 3.72 -1.58 -3.14
C PHE A 57 4.23 -0.15 -2.91
N MET A 58 3.75 0.53 -1.87
CA MET A 58 4.21 1.89 -1.56
C MET A 58 5.69 1.93 -1.25
N ARG A 59 6.22 0.94 -0.51
CA ARG A 59 7.65 0.87 -0.18
C ARG A 59 8.52 0.66 -1.42
N GLU A 60 8.12 -0.25 -2.30
CA GLU A 60 8.87 -0.56 -3.52
C GLU A 60 8.92 0.63 -4.47
N ASN A 61 7.79 1.32 -4.66
CA ASN A 61 7.71 2.48 -5.56
C ASN A 61 8.20 3.80 -4.93
N SER A 62 8.41 3.84 -3.61
CA SER A 62 9.03 5.00 -2.92
C SER A 62 10.54 4.90 -2.76
N ARG A 63 11.11 3.70 -3.00
CA ARG A 63 12.56 3.52 -3.00
C ARG A 63 13.12 4.05 -4.31
N GLY A 64 14.22 4.78 -4.24
CA GLY A 64 14.99 5.15 -5.43
C GLY A 64 15.74 3.94 -6.01
N PRO A 65 16.55 4.15 -7.05
CA PRO A 65 17.41 3.13 -7.64
C PRO A 65 18.19 2.37 -6.58
N GLN A 66 18.08 1.05 -6.60
CA GLN A 66 18.86 0.15 -5.73
C GLN A 66 20.18 -0.15 -6.44
N VAL A 67 21.21 0.64 -6.15
CA VAL A 67 22.56 0.42 -6.68
C VAL A 67 23.35 -0.43 -5.68
N PRO A 68 24.05 -1.50 -6.11
CA PRO A 68 24.91 -2.27 -5.22
C PRO A 68 25.98 -1.38 -4.57
N ALA A 69 26.26 -1.64 -3.29
CA ALA A 69 27.25 -0.88 -2.54
C ALA A 69 28.64 -0.99 -3.19
N GLY A 70 29.34 0.14 -3.32
CA GLY A 70 30.71 0.18 -3.85
C GLY A 70 30.82 0.42 -5.37
N LEU A 71 29.71 0.55 -6.09
CA LEU A 71 29.73 0.99 -7.49
C LEU A 71 29.86 2.52 -7.58
N PRO A 72 30.96 3.06 -8.13
CA PRO A 72 31.06 4.50 -8.38
C PRO A 72 30.10 4.89 -9.51
N MET A 73 29.07 5.66 -9.19
CA MET A 73 28.12 6.20 -10.16
C MET A 73 27.98 7.71 -9.96
N THR A 74 27.84 8.45 -11.06
CA THR A 74 27.52 9.89 -11.01
C THR A 74 26.04 10.09 -10.69
N GLU A 75 25.68 11.28 -10.18
CA GLU A 75 24.27 11.63 -9.91
C GLU A 75 23.40 11.52 -11.16
N GLU A 76 23.95 11.82 -12.34
CA GLU A 76 23.24 11.68 -13.62
C GLU A 76 22.96 10.23 -13.98
N GLN A 77 23.93 9.33 -13.75
CA GLN A 77 23.74 7.90 -13.97
C GLN A 77 22.69 7.33 -13.01
N LEU A 78 22.66 7.83 -11.76
CA LEU A 78 21.65 7.45 -10.78
C LEU A 78 20.25 7.93 -11.19
N LYS A 79 20.12 9.17 -11.69
CA LYS A 79 18.85 9.69 -12.21
C LYS A 79 18.35 8.90 -13.44
N LYS A 80 19.26 8.45 -14.32
CA LYS A 80 18.91 7.62 -15.49
C LYS A 80 18.39 6.22 -15.15
N LEU A 81 18.73 5.69 -13.97
CA LEU A 81 18.18 4.42 -13.48
C LEU A 81 16.72 4.53 -13.00
N GLY A 82 16.14 5.73 -13.03
CA GLY A 82 14.76 6.01 -12.66
C GLY A 82 14.65 6.75 -11.33
N GLY A 83 13.62 7.60 -11.19
CA GLY A 83 13.29 8.23 -9.91
C GLY A 83 12.34 7.36 -9.08
N ARG A 84 12.26 7.65 -7.78
CA ARG A 84 11.15 7.15 -6.95
C ARG A 84 9.83 7.65 -7.54
N GLN A 85 8.91 6.75 -7.90
CA GLN A 85 7.63 7.15 -8.49
C GLN A 85 6.64 7.67 -7.45
N LEU A 86 6.77 7.18 -6.22
CA LEU A 86 5.96 7.60 -5.07
C LEU A 86 6.81 8.21 -3.96
N ARG A 87 6.13 8.97 -3.10
CA ARG A 87 6.62 9.39 -1.79
C ARG A 87 5.58 8.94 -0.76
N ALA A 88 5.95 7.98 0.09
CA ALA A 88 5.10 7.57 1.20
C ALA A 88 4.95 8.72 2.21
N LEU A 89 3.70 9.05 2.56
CA LEU A 89 3.37 10.16 3.46
C LEU A 89 2.99 9.71 4.87
N GLY A 90 2.57 8.47 5.04
CA GLY A 90 2.32 7.93 6.37
C GLY A 90 1.34 6.76 6.41
N LYS A 91 1.03 6.38 7.65
CA LYS A 91 0.07 5.35 8.03
C LYS A 91 -0.76 5.88 9.19
N LEU A 92 -2.07 5.67 9.15
CA LEU A 92 -3.00 5.94 10.25
C LEU A 92 -3.79 4.69 10.61
N MET A 93 -4.21 4.59 11.87
CA MET A 93 -5.05 3.54 12.43
C MET A 93 -6.16 4.20 13.24
N PRO A 94 -7.32 3.57 13.38
CA PRO A 94 -8.43 4.13 14.13
C PRO A 94 -8.08 4.25 15.62
N GLY A 95 -8.61 5.30 16.26
CA GLY A 95 -8.51 5.49 17.71
C GLY A 95 -9.49 4.61 18.49
N GLU A 96 -9.40 4.62 19.82
CA GLU A 96 -10.28 3.78 20.66
C GLU A 96 -11.76 4.19 20.55
N GLU A 97 -12.03 5.50 20.47
CA GLU A 97 -13.38 6.05 20.29
C GLU A 97 -14.01 5.59 18.96
N GLU A 98 -13.28 5.73 17.85
CA GLU A 98 -13.74 5.27 16.53
C GLU A 98 -14.02 3.76 16.52
N VAL A 99 -13.19 2.96 17.21
CA VAL A 99 -13.39 1.52 17.31
C VAL A 99 -14.59 1.16 18.18
N ALA A 100 -14.90 1.97 19.20
CA ALA A 100 -16.08 1.77 20.04
C ALA A 100 -17.37 2.09 19.27
N GLU A 101 -17.38 3.17 18.49
CA GLU A 101 -18.52 3.55 17.64
C GLU A 101 -18.67 2.63 16.42
N ASN A 102 -17.55 2.23 15.81
CA ASN A 102 -17.51 1.40 14.62
C ASN A 102 -16.60 0.18 14.82
N PRO A 103 -17.13 -0.94 15.32
CA PRO A 103 -16.36 -2.17 15.50
C PRO A 103 -15.71 -2.72 14.22
N ARG A 104 -16.23 -2.36 13.03
CA ARG A 104 -15.63 -2.76 11.74
C ARG A 104 -14.36 -1.98 11.43
N ALA A 105 -14.17 -0.80 12.02
CA ALA A 105 -12.96 -0.02 11.87
C ALA A 105 -11.76 -0.66 12.60
N ARG A 106 -11.97 -1.46 13.65
CA ARG A 106 -10.91 -2.02 14.53
C ARG A 106 -9.62 -2.50 13.87
N SER A 107 -9.69 -3.05 12.66
CA SER A 107 -8.53 -3.61 11.95
C SER A 107 -8.16 -2.82 10.69
N SER A 108 -8.73 -1.63 10.52
CA SER A 108 -8.47 -0.77 9.39
C SER A 108 -7.10 -0.11 9.49
N VAL A 109 -6.48 0.09 8.33
CA VAL A 109 -5.22 0.83 8.18
C VAL A 109 -5.35 1.73 6.98
N LEU A 110 -5.17 3.04 7.20
CA LEU A 110 -5.04 4.01 6.14
C LEU A 110 -3.55 4.18 5.79
N ARG A 111 -3.22 4.12 4.50
CA ARG A 111 -1.90 4.48 3.97
C ARG A 111 -2.03 5.54 2.90
N ILE A 112 -1.10 6.51 2.94
CA ILE A 112 -1.09 7.64 2.01
C ILE A 112 0.28 7.71 1.33
N ALA A 113 0.26 7.89 0.01
CA ALA A 113 1.42 8.22 -0.81
C ALA A 113 1.10 9.34 -1.80
N GLU A 114 2.14 9.95 -2.35
CA GLU A 114 2.05 11.02 -3.34
C GLU A 114 2.89 10.67 -4.57
N ARG A 115 2.36 10.91 -5.78
CA ARG A 115 3.09 10.75 -7.03
C ARG A 115 4.14 11.85 -7.15
N THR A 116 5.38 11.46 -7.41
CA THR A 116 6.48 12.39 -7.63
C THR A 116 6.49 12.89 -9.09
N ASN A 117 7.42 13.79 -9.41
CA ASN A 117 7.68 14.24 -10.78
C ASN A 117 8.53 13.24 -11.59
N ALA A 118 8.85 12.06 -11.04
CA ALA A 118 9.66 11.04 -11.70
C ALA A 118 8.90 10.27 -12.77
#